data_AF-A0A7S7VZ43-F1
#
_entry.id   AF-A0A7S7VZ43-F1
#
_cell.length_a   1.000
_cell.length_b   1.000
_cell.length_c   1.000
_cell.angle_alpha   90.00
_cell.angle_beta   90.00
_cell.angle_gamma   90.00
#
_symmetry.space_group_name_H-M   'P 1'
#
loop_
_entity.id
_entity.type
_entity.pdbx_description
1 polymer ?
#
loop_
_entity_poly.entity_id
_entity_poly.type
_entity_poly.pdbx_seq_one_letter_code
_entity_poly.pdbx_strand_id
1 'polypeptide(L)'
;MAARWQQGRHDIEVLTSEVDRRGYDIVLEANGILRHVQLKSTFSGSSVRHVTVSTRLLEKPSGCVIWLEVDQRTLALERFFWFGGEPGARLPDLGVKVSRHTRADSSGQKLERPMHRDLGKACFQQLDSAEELLTRLFG
;
A
#
# COMPACT_ATOMS: atom_id res chain seq x y z
N MET A 1 15.27 -8.88 12.01
CA MET A 1 16.02 -7.67 11.59
C MET A 1 17.40 -8.00 11.04
N ALA A 2 18.14 -8.98 11.60
CA ALA A 2 19.49 -9.33 11.13
C ALA A 2 19.59 -9.92 9.70
N ALA A 3 18.53 -10.57 9.18
CA ALA A 3 18.57 -11.18 7.85
C ALA A 3 18.48 -10.17 6.68
N ARG A 4 18.19 -8.88 6.92
CA ARG A 4 18.02 -7.85 5.88
C ARG A 4 19.33 -7.15 5.48
N TRP A 5 20.45 -7.47 6.13
CA TRP A 5 21.73 -6.76 5.99
C TRP A 5 22.67 -7.30 4.89
N GLN A 6 22.40 -8.46 4.30
CA GLN A 6 23.36 -9.14 3.42
C GLN A 6 23.24 -8.81 1.92
N GLN A 7 22.38 -7.88 1.50
CA GLN A 7 22.10 -7.64 0.07
C GLN A 7 22.55 -6.27 -0.49
N GLY A 8 23.44 -5.53 0.16
CA GLY A 8 23.96 -4.29 -0.46
C GLY A 8 23.01 -3.09 -0.46
N ARG A 9 21.74 -3.26 -0.06
CA ARG A 9 20.73 -2.19 0.02
C ARG A 9 20.83 -1.50 1.38
N HIS A 10 21.87 -0.67 1.53
CA HIS A 10 22.31 -0.18 2.84
C HIS A 10 21.61 1.09 3.32
N ASP A 11 20.98 1.87 2.43
CA ASP A 11 20.39 3.15 2.78
C ASP A 11 18.95 3.21 2.24
N ILE A 12 17.97 2.92 3.12
CA ILE A 12 16.57 3.25 2.84
C ILE A 12 16.20 4.44 3.71
N GLU A 13 15.91 5.57 3.08
CA GLU A 13 15.36 6.72 3.77
C GLU A 13 13.84 6.58 3.90
N VAL A 14 13.33 6.85 5.10
CA VAL A 14 11.89 6.84 5.39
C VAL A 14 11.46 8.24 5.75
N LEU A 15 10.63 8.86 4.90
CA LEU A 15 9.99 10.14 5.18
C LEU A 15 8.53 9.87 5.52
N THR A 16 8.09 10.32 6.70
CA THR A 16 6.70 10.24 7.11
C THR A 16 6.00 11.56 6.83
N SER A 17 4.77 11.52 6.30
CA SER A 17 4.03 12.75 6.10
C SER A 17 3.49 13.26 7.45
N GLU A 18 3.83 14.49 7.81
CA GLU A 18 3.22 15.14 8.99
C GLU A 18 1.70 15.36 8.80
N VAL A 19 1.26 15.49 7.55
CA VAL A 19 -0.15 15.72 7.20
C VAL A 19 -0.60 14.76 6.11
N ASP A 20 -1.62 13.93 6.40
CA ASP A 20 -2.26 13.04 5.41
C ASP A 20 -3.18 13.83 4.45
N ARG A 21 -2.57 14.53 3.49
CA ARG A 21 -3.29 15.21 2.41
C ARG A 21 -3.18 14.50 1.07
N ARG A 22 -2.27 13.55 0.93
CA ARG A 22 -1.85 13.03 -0.38
C ARG A 22 -2.05 11.53 -0.58
N GLY A 23 -2.65 10.83 0.39
CA GLY A 23 -3.13 9.46 0.19
C GLY A 23 -2.05 8.39 0.24
N TYR A 24 -0.87 8.71 0.77
CA TYR A 24 0.20 7.78 1.12
C TYR A 24 0.56 8.00 2.60
N ASP A 25 1.04 6.95 3.26
CA ASP A 25 1.38 6.96 4.68
C ASP A 25 2.87 7.28 4.89
N ILE A 26 3.72 6.74 4.00
CA ILE A 26 5.17 6.93 4.03
C ILE A 26 5.74 7.16 2.63
N VAL A 27 6.91 7.77 2.57
CA VAL A 27 7.77 7.80 1.39
C VAL A 27 9.02 7.03 1.71
N LEU A 28 9.40 6.13 0.80
CA LEU A 28 10.65 5.38 0.88
C LEU A 28 11.57 5.82 -0.26
N GLU A 29 12.85 5.98 0.01
CA GLU A 29 13.85 6.22 -1.02
C GLU A 29 14.99 5.20 -0.85
N ALA A 30 15.46 4.66 -1.97
CA ALA A 30 16.71 3.91 -2.03
C ALA A 30 17.29 3.99 -3.45
N ASN A 31 18.61 4.15 -3.56
CA ASN A 31 19.35 4.17 -4.83
C ASN A 31 18.79 5.17 -5.87
N GLY A 32 18.29 6.32 -5.42
CA GLY A 32 17.68 7.36 -6.26
C GLY A 32 16.22 7.07 -6.64
N ILE A 33 15.63 5.98 -6.15
CA ILE A 33 14.24 5.59 -6.44
C ILE A 33 13.36 5.93 -5.24
N LEU A 34 12.45 6.88 -5.44
CA LEU A 34 11.45 7.29 -4.46
C LEU A 34 10.14 6.53 -4.68
N ARG A 35 9.48 6.11 -3.59
CA ARG A 35 8.19 5.42 -3.56
C ARG A 35 7.23 6.14 -2.61
N HIS A 36 6.07 6.57 -3.13
CA HIS A 36 4.98 7.06 -2.31
C HIS A 36 4.07 5.86 -1.95
N VAL A 37 4.09 5.45 -0.69
CA VAL A 37 3.50 4.17 -0.26
C VAL A 37 2.25 4.41 0.56
N GLN A 38 1.13 3.86 0.10
CA GLN A 38 -0.03 3.65 0.95
C GLN A 38 0.04 2.26 1.59
N LEU A 39 0.03 2.21 2.91
CA LEU A 39 0.08 0.99 3.71
C LEU A 39 -1.32 0.52 4.06
N LYS A 40 -1.51 -0.80 3.99
CA LYS A 40 -2.69 -1.50 4.50
C LYS A 40 -2.22 -2.74 5.25
N SER A 41 -3.03 -3.20 6.19
CA SER A 41 -2.75 -4.44 6.90
C SER A 41 -4.03 -5.16 7.27
N THR A 42 -3.98 -6.49 7.24
CA THR A 42 -5.02 -7.36 7.79
C THR A 42 -4.39 -8.52 8.52
N PHE A 43 -5.12 -9.11 9.46
CA PHE A 43 -4.68 -10.34 10.10
C PHE A 43 -4.84 -11.55 9.17
N SER A 44 -4.00 -12.56 9.35
CA SER A 44 -4.13 -13.85 8.69
C SER A 44 -5.50 -14.48 8.97
N GLY A 45 -6.15 -14.98 7.92
CA GLY A 45 -7.52 -15.51 8.00
C GLY A 45 -8.63 -14.44 8.01
N SER A 46 -8.28 -13.15 7.87
CA SER A 46 -9.29 -12.08 7.76
C SER A 46 -10.24 -12.29 6.58
N SER A 47 -11.52 -11.95 6.78
CA SER A 47 -12.54 -11.95 5.73
C SER A 47 -12.45 -10.76 4.77
N VAL A 48 -11.53 -9.82 5.01
CA VAL A 48 -11.33 -8.63 4.17
C VAL A 48 -10.85 -9.05 2.77
N ARG A 49 -11.68 -8.77 1.76
CA ARG A 49 -11.40 -9.09 0.34
C ARG A 49 -10.95 -7.90 -0.49
N HIS A 50 -11.00 -6.70 0.07
CA HIS A 50 -10.62 -5.47 -0.62
C HIS A 50 -10.06 -4.44 0.37
N VAL A 51 -9.29 -3.50 -0.15
CA VAL A 51 -8.80 -2.35 0.61
C VAL A 51 -9.16 -1.06 -0.11
N THR A 52 -9.43 -0.02 0.66
CA THR A 52 -9.69 1.31 0.11
C THR A 52 -8.39 2.05 -0.16
N VAL A 53 -8.18 2.46 -1.41
CA VAL A 53 -7.00 3.16 -1.90
C VAL A 53 -7.35 4.59 -2.30
N SER A 54 -6.48 5.54 -1.99
CA SER A 54 -6.67 6.94 -2.38
C SER A 54 -6.37 7.14 -3.87
N THR A 55 -7.28 7.80 -4.58
CA THR A 55 -7.06 8.23 -5.97
C THR A 55 -5.92 9.26 -6.11
N ARG A 56 -5.57 9.98 -5.04
CA ARG A 56 -4.43 10.92 -5.04
C ARG A 56 -3.09 10.23 -5.26
N LEU A 57 -3.02 8.92 -4.99
CA LEU A 57 -1.83 8.12 -5.26
C LEU A 57 -1.53 8.03 -6.77
N LEU A 58 -2.53 8.16 -7.64
CA LEU A 58 -2.36 8.20 -9.10
C LEU A 58 -1.59 9.44 -9.58
N GLU A 59 -1.62 10.52 -8.80
CA GLU A 59 -0.89 11.76 -9.10
C GLU A 59 0.60 11.66 -8.77
N LYS A 60 1.00 10.60 -8.05
CA LYS A 60 2.37 10.44 -7.56
C LYS A 60 3.22 9.62 -8.51
N PRO A 61 4.44 10.08 -8.85
CA PRO A 61 5.42 9.20 -9.47
C PRO A 61 5.74 8.07 -8.50
N SER A 62 5.84 6.86 -9.02
CA SER A 62 6.12 5.64 -8.25
C SER A 62 5.15 5.39 -7.09
N GLY A 63 3.90 5.86 -7.19
CA GLY A 63 2.87 5.55 -6.20
C GLY A 63 2.58 4.05 -6.14
N CYS A 64 2.47 3.49 -4.94
CA CYS A 64 2.17 2.07 -4.74
C CYS A 64 1.41 1.80 -3.44
N VAL A 65 0.76 0.65 -3.39
CA VAL A 65 0.08 0.12 -2.21
C VAL A 65 0.79 -1.14 -1.76
N ILE A 66 1.10 -1.21 -0.48
CA ILE A 66 1.58 -2.42 0.18
C ILE A 66 0.52 -2.84 1.18
N TRP A 67 -0.09 -3.99 0.94
CA TRP A 67 -1.03 -4.60 1.87
C TRP A 67 -0.38 -5.80 2.56
N LEU A 68 -0.15 -5.66 3.86
CA LEU A 68 0.48 -6.66 4.72
C LEU A 68 -0.55 -7.65 5.27
N GLU A 69 -0.20 -8.93 5.27
CA GLU A 69 -0.88 -9.93 6.08
C GLU A 69 -0.02 -10.28 7.29
N VAL A 70 -0.63 -10.18 8.47
CA VAL A 70 0.07 -10.25 9.75
C VAL A 70 -0.53 -11.35 10.61
N ASP A 71 0.30 -12.20 11.21
CA ASP A 71 -0.17 -13.16 12.19
C ASP A 71 -0.69 -12.44 13.44
N GLN A 72 -1.90 -12.77 13.88
CA GLN A 72 -2.57 -12.04 14.96
C GLN A 72 -1.91 -12.24 16.33
N ARG A 73 -1.22 -13.36 16.55
CA ARG A 73 -0.63 -13.71 17.86
C ARG A 73 0.81 -13.23 17.99
N THR A 74 1.59 -13.39 16.93
CA THR A 74 3.04 -13.16 16.91
C THR A 74 3.40 -11.82 16.27
N LEU A 75 2.46 -11.19 15.55
CA LEU A 75 2.69 -10.00 14.74
C LEU A 75 3.73 -10.21 13.62
N ALA A 76 4.02 -11.46 13.28
CA ALA A 76 4.90 -11.78 12.16
C ALA A 76 4.25 -11.36 10.84
N LEU A 77 5.04 -10.78 9.95
CA LEU A 77 4.62 -10.51 8.57
C LEU A 77 4.64 -11.84 7.79
N GLU A 78 3.49 -12.29 7.33
CA GLU A 78 3.36 -13.58 6.62
C GLU A 78 3.39 -13.42 5.11
N ARG A 79 2.68 -12.42 4.58
CA ARG A 79 2.53 -12.17 3.14
C ARG A 79 2.48 -10.69 2.83
N PHE A 80 2.89 -10.34 1.62
CA PHE A 80 2.78 -8.99 1.08
C PHE A 80 1.91 -9.02 -0.17
N PHE A 81 1.01 -8.05 -0.30
CA PHE A 81 0.22 -7.82 -1.49
C PHE A 81 0.66 -6.50 -2.10
N TRP A 82 1.26 -6.58 -3.28
CA TRP A 82 1.82 -5.46 -4.02
C TRP A 82 0.87 -4.96 -5.10
N PHE A 83 0.69 -3.64 -5.15
CA PHE A 83 0.02 -2.97 -6.25
C PHE A 83 0.74 -1.67 -6.58
N GLY A 84 1.44 -1.64 -7.72
CA GLY A 84 2.28 -0.52 -8.12
C GLY A 84 2.87 -0.73 -9.51
N GLY A 85 3.31 0.35 -10.14
CA GLY A 85 4.08 0.30 -11.38
C GLY A 85 5.56 0.07 -11.12
N GLU A 86 6.32 -0.09 -12.21
CA GLU A 86 7.78 -0.11 -12.21
C GLU A 86 8.39 1.14 -11.54
N PRO A 87 9.65 1.10 -11.07
CA PRO A 87 10.34 2.28 -10.55
C PRO A 87 10.24 3.49 -11.49
N GLY A 88 9.79 4.63 -10.97
CA GLY A 88 9.55 5.86 -11.74
C GLY A 88 8.21 5.92 -12.46
N ALA A 89 7.54 4.77 -12.69
CA ALA A 89 6.24 4.72 -13.35
C ALA A 89 5.10 5.06 -12.38
N ARG A 90 3.98 5.55 -12.93
CA ARG A 90 2.77 5.76 -12.13
C ARG A 90 2.11 4.42 -11.78
N LEU A 91 1.29 4.47 -10.74
CA LEU A 91 0.38 3.40 -10.34
C LEU A 91 -0.56 3.01 -11.51
N PRO A 92 -0.91 1.72 -11.69
CA PRO A 92 -1.99 1.31 -12.57
C PRO A 92 -3.35 1.94 -12.19
N ASP A 93 -4.33 1.90 -13.10
CA ASP A 93 -5.68 2.39 -12.82
C ASP A 93 -6.31 1.66 -11.62
N LEU A 94 -7.06 2.40 -10.80
CA LEU A 94 -7.69 1.91 -9.57
C LEU A 94 -9.08 1.27 -9.80
N GLY A 95 -9.58 1.30 -11.03
CA GLY A 95 -10.93 0.87 -11.37
C GLY A 95 -12.01 1.86 -10.94
N VAL A 96 -13.26 1.44 -11.13
CA VAL A 96 -14.44 2.31 -11.05
C VAL A 96 -15.19 2.24 -9.70
N LYS A 97 -14.87 1.28 -8.83
CA LYS A 97 -15.63 1.05 -7.59
C LYS A 97 -15.31 2.11 -6.53
N VAL A 98 -16.18 3.11 -6.38
CA VAL A 98 -16.05 4.18 -5.40
C VAL A 98 -16.33 3.65 -3.99
N SER A 99 -15.42 3.96 -3.05
CA SER A 99 -15.59 3.57 -1.65
C SER A 99 -16.67 4.40 -0.96
N ARG A 100 -17.27 3.90 0.11
CA ARG A 100 -18.28 4.62 0.92
C ARG A 100 -17.80 4.83 2.34
N HIS A 101 -18.35 5.84 3.01
CA HIS A 101 -18.14 6.02 4.45
C HIS A 101 -18.73 4.84 5.24
N THR A 102 -18.00 4.39 6.26
CA THR A 102 -18.44 3.28 7.12
C THR A 102 -19.64 3.68 7.98
N ARG A 103 -19.65 4.93 8.46
CA ARG A 103 -20.75 5.54 9.21
C ARG A 103 -21.69 6.28 8.27
N ALA A 104 -22.99 6.13 8.52
CA ALA A 104 -24.01 6.90 7.83
C ALA A 104 -24.07 8.34 8.36
N ASP A 105 -24.57 9.25 7.53
CA ASP A 105 -24.88 10.62 7.92
C ASP A 105 -26.15 10.70 8.78
N SER A 106 -26.57 11.92 9.12
CA SER A 106 -27.78 12.17 9.92
C SER A 106 -29.08 11.70 9.26
N SER A 107 -29.08 11.44 7.95
CA SER A 107 -30.21 10.90 7.20
C SER A 107 -30.18 9.37 7.08
N GLY A 108 -29.14 8.72 7.62
CA GLY A 108 -28.95 7.27 7.52
C GLY A 108 -28.27 6.83 6.21
N GLN A 109 -27.80 7.76 5.37
CA GLN A 109 -27.13 7.44 4.12
C GLN A 109 -25.60 7.31 4.29
N LYS A 110 -25.01 6.28 3.68
CA LYS A 110 -23.54 6.14 3.56
C LYS A 110 -23.05 6.80 2.28
N LEU A 111 -22.52 8.01 2.43
CA LEU A 111 -22.02 8.82 1.33
C LEU A 111 -20.79 8.19 0.68
N GLU A 112 -20.63 8.45 -0.61
CA GLU A 112 -19.46 8.06 -1.38
C GLU A 112 -18.24 8.89 -0.99
N ARG A 113 -17.08 8.27 -1.12
CA ARG A 113 -15.77 8.87 -0.96
C ARG A 113 -15.16 9.00 -2.36
N PRO A 114 -15.50 10.03 -3.15
CA PRO A 114 -15.14 10.12 -4.56
C PRO A 114 -13.64 10.07 -4.82
N MET A 115 -12.82 10.47 -3.83
CA MET A 115 -11.36 10.38 -3.90
C MET A 115 -10.79 9.01 -3.51
N HIS A 116 -11.62 7.98 -3.35
CA HIS A 116 -11.21 6.64 -2.91
C HIS A 116 -11.83 5.54 -3.76
N ARG A 117 -11.09 4.46 -3.98
CA ARG A 117 -11.53 3.27 -4.70
C ARG A 117 -11.33 2.03 -3.85
N ASP A 118 -12.22 1.06 -3.96
CA ASP A 118 -12.08 -0.24 -3.32
C ASP A 118 -11.42 -1.22 -4.28
N LEU A 119 -10.17 -1.62 -3.99
CA LEU A 119 -9.41 -2.57 -4.78
C LEU A 119 -9.50 -3.96 -4.17
N GLY A 120 -9.95 -4.93 -4.96
CA GLY A 120 -10.01 -6.32 -4.55
C GLY A 120 -8.62 -6.96 -4.43
N LYS A 121 -8.49 -7.97 -3.58
CA LYS A 121 -7.24 -8.72 -3.37
C LYS A 121 -6.67 -9.29 -4.67
N ALA A 122 -7.52 -9.64 -5.63
CA ALA A 122 -7.13 -10.12 -6.96
C ALA A 122 -6.40 -9.08 -7.83
N CYS A 123 -6.49 -7.79 -7.52
CA CYS A 123 -5.72 -6.75 -8.20
C CYS A 123 -4.25 -6.75 -7.77
N PHE A 124 -3.93 -7.33 -6.62
CA PHE A 124 -2.60 -7.31 -6.04
C PHE A 124 -1.81 -8.54 -6.48
N GLN A 125 -0.53 -8.33 -6.72
CA GLN A 125 0.42 -9.43 -6.80
C GLN A 125 0.78 -9.87 -5.37
N GLN A 126 0.62 -11.16 -5.08
CA GLN A 126 1.15 -11.73 -3.83
C GLN A 126 2.68 -11.89 -3.93
N LEU A 127 3.37 -11.48 -2.88
CA LEU A 127 4.81 -11.67 -2.67
C LEU A 127 5.00 -12.39 -1.32
N ASP A 128 5.86 -13.39 -1.31
CA ASP A 128 6.04 -14.26 -0.15
C ASP A 128 7.24 -13.84 0.71
N SER A 129 8.00 -12.83 0.27
CA SER A 129 9.17 -12.36 1.00
C SER A 129 9.34 -10.84 0.99
N ALA A 130 10.05 -10.36 2.00
CA ALA A 130 10.51 -8.98 2.09
C ALA A 130 11.48 -8.60 0.96
N GLU A 131 12.20 -9.58 0.39
CA GLU A 131 13.16 -9.39 -0.70
C GLU A 131 12.46 -9.15 -2.03
N GLU A 132 11.41 -9.92 -2.32
CA GLU A 132 10.55 -9.69 -3.48
C GLU A 132 9.89 -8.31 -3.41
N LEU A 133 9.45 -7.89 -2.22
CA LEU A 133 8.90 -6.55 -2.02
C LEU A 133 9.95 -5.46 -2.29
N LEU A 134 11.18 -5.63 -1.80
CA LEU A 134 12.26 -4.67 -2.06
C LEU A 134 12.60 -4.58 -3.54
N THR A 135 12.62 -5.71 -4.25
CA THR A 135 12.80 -5.78 -5.71
C THR A 135 11.68 -5.00 -6.42
N ARG A 136 10.42 -5.18 -6.01
CA ARG A 136 9.30 -4.39 -6.57
C ARG A 136 9.42 -2.90 -6.26
N LEU A 137 9.90 -2.54 -5.08
CA LEU A 137 10.07 -1.15 -4.69
C LEU A 137 11.21 -0.46 -5.46
N PHE A 138 12.35 -1.11 -5.66
CA PHE A 138 13.57 -0.40 -6.08
C PHE A 138 14.33 -1.02 -7.25
N GLY A 139 13.79 -2.08 -7.88
CA GLY A 139 14.55 -2.89 -8.85
C GLY A 139 15.42 -3.92 -8.15
#